data_AF-A0A4S4L4G8-F1
#
_entry.id   AF-A0A4S4L4G8-F1
#
_cell.length_a   1.000
_cell.length_b   1.000
_cell.length_c   1.000
_cell.angle_alpha   90.00
_cell.angle_beta   90.00
_cell.angle_gamma   90.00
#
_symmetry.space_group_name_H-M   'P 1'
#
loop_
_entity.id
_entity.type
_entity.pdbx_description
1 polymer ?
#
loop_
_entity_poly.entity_id
_entity_poly.type
_entity_poly.pdbx_seq_one_letter_code
_entity_poly.pdbx_strand_id
1 'polypeptide(L)' 'SLQYEPRSTRGPPPSPRGYHAAALADGRLWVFGGYDGRAAHDDVHMLDLASSAYLSQVTGFYVNVD' A
#
# COMPACT_ATOMS: atom_id res chain seq x y z
N SER A 1 2.11 12.93 -18.23
CA SER A 1 2.71 11.64 -18.63
C SER A 1 2.31 10.60 -17.60
N LEU A 2 2.10 9.35 -18.01
CA LEU A 2 1.90 8.25 -17.07
C LEU A 2 3.28 7.69 -16.74
N GLN A 3 3.80 8.04 -15.57
CA GLN A 3 5.09 7.55 -15.07
C GLN A 3 4.85 6.62 -13.90
N TYR A 4 5.62 5.54 -13.84
CA TYR A 4 5.63 4.67 -12.67
C TYR A 4 6.43 5.33 -11.55
N GLU A 5 5.89 5.30 -10.34
CA GLU A 5 6.57 5.78 -9.13
C GLU A 5 6.52 4.70 -8.04
N PRO A 6 7.66 4.31 -7.47
CA PRO A 6 7.65 3.42 -6.31
C PRO A 6 7.06 4.15 -5.10
N ARG A 7 6.20 3.46 -4.33
CA ARG A 7 5.68 3.95 -3.05
C ARG A 7 6.10 3.00 -1.94
N SER A 8 6.63 3.55 -0.85
CA SER A 8 6.95 2.76 0.35
C SER A 8 5.66 2.47 1.10
N THR A 9 5.42 1.19 1.41
CA THR A 9 4.33 0.77 2.29
C THR A 9 4.85 0.50 3.70
N ARG A 10 3.95 0.43 4.68
CA ARG A 10 4.27 0.11 6.08
C ARG A 10 3.43 -1.08 6.54
N GLY A 11 3.94 -1.80 7.54
CA GLY A 11 3.31 -2.99 8.08
C GLY A 11 3.85 -4.29 7.47
N PRO A 12 3.37 -5.45 7.95
CA PRO A 12 3.80 -6.75 7.44
C PRO A 12 3.27 -6.97 6.02
N PRO A 13 4.13 -7.20 5.02
CA PRO A 13 3.66 -7.54 3.68
C PRO A 13 3.13 -8.99 3.62
N PRO A 14 2.25 -9.31 2.67
CA PRO A 14 1.98 -10.71 2.33
C PRO A 14 3.28 -11.41 1.88
N SER A 15 3.34 -12.72 2.07
CA SER A 15 4.42 -13.52 1.47
C SER A 15 4.40 -13.41 -0.07
N PRO A 16 5.56 -13.55 -0.75
CA PRO A 16 5.60 -13.59 -2.20
C PRO A 16 4.66 -14.65 -2.77
N ARG A 17 3.73 -14.25 -3.63
CA ARG A 17 2.67 -15.11 -4.19
C ARG A 17 2.13 -14.58 -5.52
N GLY A 18 1.63 -15.48 -6.35
CA GLY A 18 0.89 -15.17 -7.59
C GLY A 18 -0.60 -15.55 -7.49
N TYR A 19 -1.37 -15.24 -8.52
CA TYR A 19 -2.78 -15.64 -8.67
C TYR A 19 -3.72 -15.18 -7.55
N HIS A 20 -3.37 -14.14 -6.80
CA HIS A 20 -4.24 -13.56 -5.78
C HIS A 20 -5.35 -12.73 -6.44
N ALA A 21 -6.48 -12.60 -5.76
CA ALA A 21 -7.50 -11.62 -6.12
C ALA A 21 -7.18 -10.28 -5.46
N ALA A 22 -7.42 -9.16 -6.16
CA ALA A 22 -7.25 -7.83 -5.61
C ALA A 22 -8.44 -6.92 -5.95
N ALA A 23 -8.84 -6.08 -4.99
CA ALA A 23 -9.92 -5.12 -5.16
C ALA A 23 -9.59 -3.78 -4.49
N LEU A 24 -9.86 -2.68 -5.18
CA LEU A 24 -9.75 -1.33 -4.62
C LEU A 24 -11.15 -0.84 -4.23
N ALA A 25 -11.35 -0.55 -2.95
CA ALA A 25 -12.61 -0.03 -2.43
C ALA A 25 -12.35 0.91 -1.25
N ASP A 26 -13.03 2.06 -1.23
CA ASP A 26 -12.95 3.04 -0.13
C ASP A 26 -11.51 3.41 0.27
N GLY A 27 -10.65 3.68 -0.72
CA GLY A 27 -9.25 4.05 -0.50
C GLY A 27 -8.37 2.92 0.06
N ARG A 28 -8.84 1.67 0.04
CA ARG A 28 -8.10 0.51 0.53
C ARG A 28 -7.92 -0.52 -0.58
N LEU A 29 -6.69 -1.01 -0.72
CA LEU A 29 -6.37 -2.14 -1.59
C LEU A 29 -6.47 -3.43 -0.78
N TRP A 30 -7.38 -4.29 -1.17
CA TRP A 30 -7.59 -5.61 -0.59
C TRP A 30 -6.92 -6.66 -1.46
N VAL A 31 -6.25 -7.63 -0.83
CA VAL A 31 -5.61 -8.78 -1.48
C VAL A 31 -6.07 -10.04 -0.77
N PHE A 32 -6.61 -11.01 -1.51
CA PHE A 32 -7.07 -12.29 -0.97
C PHE A 32 -6.35 -13.46 -1.64
N GLY A 33 -5.85 -14.35 -0.79
CA GLY A 33 -5.29 -15.64 -1.15
C GLY A 33 -4.08 -15.59 -2.08
N GLY A 34 -4.01 -16.52 -3.02
CA GLY A 34 -2.92 -16.69 -3.98
C GLY A 34 -2.15 -18.01 -3.78
N TYR A 35 -1.12 -18.23 -4.59
CA TYR A 35 -0.27 -19.43 -4.56
C TYR A 35 1.20 -19.05 -4.72
N ASP A 36 2.07 -19.63 -3.92
CA ASP A 36 3.51 -19.32 -3.89
C ASP A 36 4.40 -20.40 -4.53
N GLY A 37 3.80 -21.40 -5.17
CA GLY A 37 4.51 -22.57 -5.70
C GLY A 37 4.52 -23.78 -4.76
N ARG A 38 4.05 -23.62 -3.50
CA ARG A 38 3.98 -24.69 -2.50
C ARG A 38 2.60 -24.80 -1.85
N ALA A 39 2.01 -23.67 -1.46
CA ALA A 39 0.75 -23.63 -0.74
C ALA A 39 -0.21 -22.60 -1.33
N ALA A 40 -1.49 -22.96 -1.35
CA ALA A 40 -2.57 -22.00 -1.58
C ALA A 40 -2.85 -21.26 -0.28
N HIS A 41 -2.98 -19.94 -0.38
CA HIS A 41 -3.25 -19.05 0.74
C HIS A 41 -4.73 -18.67 0.73
N ASP A 42 -5.30 -18.50 1.92
CA ASP A 42 -6.69 -18.09 2.17
C ASP A 42 -6.79 -16.86 3.11
N ASP A 43 -5.66 -16.20 3.36
CA ASP A 43 -5.56 -14.98 4.14
C ASP A 43 -5.97 -13.73 3.35
N VAL A 44 -6.34 -12.68 4.09
CA VAL A 44 -6.69 -11.36 3.55
C VAL A 44 -5.69 -10.34 4.05
N HIS A 45 -5.14 -9.57 3.11
CA HIS A 45 -4.29 -8.42 3.38
C HIS A 45 -5.00 -7.14 2.94
N MET A 46 -4.78 -6.06 3.66
CA MET A 46 -5.34 -4.75 3.35
C MET A 46 -4.27 -3.68 3.46
N LEU A 47 -4.18 -2.84 2.44
CA LEU A 47 -3.31 -1.67 2.40
C LEU A 47 -4.18 -0.40 2.36
N ASP A 48 -4.10 0.38 3.42
CA ASP A 48 -4.78 1.68 3.51
C ASP A 48 -3.98 2.76 2.76
N LEU A 49 -4.57 3.26 1.66
CA LEU A 49 -3.94 4.26 0.81
C LEU A 49 -4.14 5.69 1.30
N ALA A 50 -5.01 5.94 2.28
CA ALA A 50 -5.22 7.28 2.85
C ALA A 50 -3.92 7.82 3.46
N SER A 51 -3.11 6.94 4.06
CA SER A 51 -1.78 7.27 4.60
C SER A 51 -0.78 7.71 3.52
N SER A 52 -1.02 7.34 2.26
CA SER A 52 -0.20 7.71 1.10
C SER A 52 -0.83 8.79 0.23
N ALA A 53 -2.05 9.25 0.57
CA ALA A 53 -2.79 10.28 -0.18
C ALA A 53 -2.27 11.70 0.10
N TYR A 54 -1.65 11.92 1.26
CA TYR A 54 -0.96 13.18 1.54
C TYR A 54 0.43 13.14 0.91
N LEU A 55 0.62 13.89 -0.19
CA LEU A 55 1.94 14.43 -0.49
C LEU A 55 2.38 15.23 0.74
N SER A 56 3.58 14.99 1.25
CA SER A 56 4.18 15.81 2.30
C SER A 56 4.37 17.24 1.77
N GLN A 57 3.30 18.04 1.74
CA GLN A 57 3.32 19.34 1.09
C GLN A 57 3.99 20.41 1.95
N VAL A 58 4.48 20.06 3.13
CA VAL A 58 5.29 20.94 3.97
C VAL A 58 6.42 20.11 4.59
N THR A 59 7.63 20.20 4.03
CA THR A 59 8.86 19.64 4.61
C THR A 59 9.66 20.67 5.41
N GLY A 60 9.20 21.92 5.47
CA GLY A 60 9.82 22.96 6.30
C GLY A 60 8.90 24.16 6.45
N PHE A 61 8.62 24.53 7.70
CA PHE A 61 8.12 25.85 8.05
C PHE A 61 8.99 26.42 9.16
N TYR A 62 9.24 27.72 9.13
CA TYR A 62 9.91 28.45 10.20
C TYR A 62 8.86 29.33 10.86
N VAL A 63 8.71 29.22 12.17
CA VAL A 63 7.91 30.14 12.98
C VAL A 63 8.87 31.19 13.49
N ASN A 64 8.77 32.41 12.96
CA ASN A 64 9.43 33.55 13.59
C ASN A 64 8.62 33.87 14.85
N VAL A 65 9.29 33.76 15.99
CA VAL A 65 8.79 34.30 17.26
C VAL A 65 9.57 35.59 17.44
N ASP A 66 8.90 36.73 17.24
CA ASP A 66 9.43 38.05 17.60
C ASP A 66 9.52 38.17 19.13
#